data_AF-A0A520C040-F1
#
_entry.id   AF-A0A520C040-F1
#
_cell.length_a   1.000
_cell.length_b   1.000
_cell.length_c   1.000
_cell.angle_alpha   90.00
_cell.angle_beta   90.00
_cell.angle_gamma   90.00
#
_symmetry.space_group_name_H-M   'P 1'
#
loop_
_entity.id
_entity.type
_entity.pdbx_description
1 polymer ?
#
loop_
_entity_poly.entity_id
_entity_poly.type
_entity_poly.pdbx_seq_one_letter_code
_entity_poly.pdbx_strand_id
1 'polypeptide(L)'
;LNTILENFGVEGFKYNINIIMTLFGIFLVYAGIKSWSSNDEEEKSDFNQNKGAQLVRKLFKVSDEYDGDKFFTIKNGKRVATKLFLVLAVIEFTDLLFAVDSIPAIFAISDDPFILYTSNIFAILGLRALFFLLDNFLYLFSMLKYGLAIILTFIGVKMIIAPFYHVESIFSLIIIAGVLLGSVLLSVLFVKKD
;
A
#
# COMPACT_ATOMS: atom_id res chain seq x y z
N LEU A 1 -1.36 29.19 -0.76
CA LEU A 1 -2.64 29.52 -1.42
C LEU A 1 -3.32 30.73 -0.74
N ASN A 2 -3.49 30.72 0.59
CA ASN A 2 -4.04 31.87 1.34
C ASN A 2 -3.28 33.18 1.11
N THR A 3 -1.95 33.17 1.08
CA THR A 3 -1.14 34.37 0.80
C THR A 3 -1.35 34.95 -0.61
N ILE A 4 -1.74 34.12 -1.58
CA ILE A 4 -2.02 34.58 -2.96
C ILE A 4 -3.44 35.13 -3.06
N LEU A 5 -4.40 34.56 -2.33
CA LEU A 5 -5.80 34.99 -2.31
C LEU A 5 -6.02 36.27 -1.48
N GLU A 6 -5.23 36.50 -0.43
CA GLU A 6 -5.22 37.76 0.33
C GLU A 6 -4.82 38.97 -0.53
N ASN A 7 -3.91 38.79 -1.49
CA ASN A 7 -3.53 39.84 -2.44
C ASN A 7 -4.66 40.22 -3.43
N PHE A 8 -5.72 39.42 -3.51
CA PHE A 8 -6.88 39.66 -4.38
C PHE A 8 -8.15 40.10 -3.62
N GLY A 9 -8.06 40.41 -2.31
CA GLY A 9 -9.15 41.04 -1.56
C GLY A 9 -10.37 40.15 -1.30
N VAL A 10 -10.21 38.84 -1.39
CA VAL A 10 -11.24 37.86 -1.01
C VAL A 10 -10.95 37.39 0.41
N GLU A 11 -11.92 37.48 1.33
CA GLU A 11 -11.76 36.98 2.71
C GLU A 11 -11.24 35.53 2.66
N GLY A 12 -10.02 35.34 3.15
CA GLY A 12 -9.33 34.06 3.09
C GLY A 12 -10.17 32.98 3.75
N PHE A 13 -10.30 31.83 3.08
CA PHE A 13 -10.90 30.66 3.71
C PHE A 13 -10.16 30.38 5.02
N LYS A 14 -10.89 30.39 6.14
CA LYS A 14 -10.40 30.16 7.52
C LYS A 14 -9.84 28.74 7.74
N TYR A 15 -9.64 27.98 6.67
CA TYR A 15 -9.20 26.60 6.63
C TYR A 15 -7.82 26.54 6.00
N ASN A 16 -6.83 26.09 6.77
CA ASN A 16 -5.49 25.82 6.25
C ASN A 16 -5.56 24.56 5.37
N ILE A 17 -5.88 24.76 4.08
CA ILE A 17 -5.86 23.67 3.10
C ILE A 17 -4.42 23.22 2.95
N ASN A 18 -4.10 22.06 3.53
CA ASN A 18 -2.84 21.40 3.30
C ASN A 18 -2.87 20.73 1.92
N ILE A 19 -2.30 21.41 0.93
CA ILE A 19 -2.23 20.97 -0.47
C ILE A 19 -1.66 19.56 -0.59
N ILE A 20 -0.67 19.22 0.26
CA ILE A 20 -0.09 17.87 0.32
C ILE A 20 -1.17 16.85 0.71
N MET A 21 -1.90 17.09 1.80
CA MET A 21 -2.92 16.16 2.31
C MET A 21 -4.07 15.99 1.31
N THR A 22 -4.50 17.08 0.66
CA THR A 22 -5.56 17.01 -0.35
C THR A 22 -5.11 16.22 -1.59
N LEU A 23 -3.87 16.40 -2.04
CA LEU A 23 -3.33 15.66 -3.17
C LEU A 23 -3.17 14.16 -2.86
N PHE A 24 -2.64 13.83 -1.67
CA PHE A 24 -2.59 12.45 -1.19
C PHE A 24 -3.99 11.85 -1.04
N GLY A 25 -4.96 12.61 -0.53
CA GLY A 25 -6.34 12.16 -0.40
C GLY A 25 -6.98 11.82 -1.74
N ILE A 26 -6.80 12.68 -2.76
CA ILE A 26 -7.26 12.41 -4.13
C ILE A 26 -6.59 11.16 -4.70
N PHE A 27 -5.28 11.02 -4.49
CA PHE A 27 -4.53 9.85 -4.93
C PHE A 27 -5.05 8.56 -4.28
N LEU A 28 -5.34 8.57 -2.98
CA LEU A 28 -5.87 7.40 -2.26
C LEU A 28 -7.28 7.02 -2.71
N VAL A 29 -8.16 8.01 -2.97
CA VAL A 29 -9.48 7.75 -3.55
C VAL A 29 -9.36 7.10 -4.93
N TYR A 30 -8.48 7.63 -5.78
CA TYR A 30 -8.20 7.06 -7.08
C TYR A 30 -7.67 5.61 -6.97
N ALA A 31 -6.73 5.37 -6.05
CA ALA A 31 -6.16 4.05 -5.80
C ALA A 31 -7.22 3.05 -5.32
N GLY A 32 -8.12 3.47 -4.41
CA GLY A 32 -9.23 2.66 -3.93
C GLY A 32 -10.20 2.25 -5.03
N ILE A 33 -10.65 3.22 -5.85
CA ILE A 33 -11.55 2.96 -6.99
C ILE A 33 -10.88 2.02 -8.00
N LYS A 34 -9.61 2.25 -8.31
CA LYS A 34 -8.85 1.41 -9.23
C LYS A 34 -8.69 -0.02 -8.70
N SER A 35 -8.44 -0.19 -7.40
CA SER A 35 -8.29 -1.50 -6.76
C SER A 35 -9.59 -2.32 -6.80
N TRP A 36 -10.75 -1.66 -6.68
CA TRP A 36 -12.04 -2.32 -6.86
C TRP A 36 -12.27 -2.79 -8.30
N SER A 37 -11.83 -2.00 -9.28
CA SER A 37 -12.07 -2.25 -10.71
C SER A 37 -11.11 -3.23 -11.36
N SER A 38 -9.97 -3.53 -10.75
CA SER A 38 -9.06 -4.56 -11.26
C SER A 38 -9.73 -5.94 -11.12
N ASN A 39 -10.07 -6.61 -12.22
CA ASN A 39 -10.57 -7.99 -12.18
C ASN A 39 -9.40 -8.97 -12.09
N ASP A 40 -9.56 -10.06 -11.33
CA ASP A 40 -8.51 -11.07 -11.09
C ASP A 40 -8.08 -11.83 -12.36
N GLU A 41 -8.84 -11.74 -13.46
CA GLU A 41 -8.49 -12.29 -14.77
C GLU A 41 -7.46 -11.44 -15.54
N GLU A 42 -7.34 -10.14 -15.25
CA GLU A 42 -6.31 -9.26 -15.83
C GLU A 42 -4.93 -9.48 -15.15
N GLU A 43 -4.89 -9.98 -13.91
CA GLU A 43 -3.63 -10.26 -13.19
C GLU A 43 -2.89 -11.50 -13.71
N LYS A 44 -3.61 -12.51 -14.24
CA LYS A 44 -2.99 -13.72 -14.80
C LYS A 44 -2.54 -13.55 -16.26
N SER A 45 -3.11 -12.59 -17.00
CA SER A 45 -2.90 -12.46 -18.44
C SER A 45 -1.96 -11.33 -18.86
N ASP A 46 -1.67 -10.33 -18.01
CA ASP A 46 -0.98 -9.12 -18.48
C ASP A 46 0.15 -8.55 -17.59
N PHE A 47 0.96 -9.43 -16.98
CA PHE A 47 2.29 -9.03 -16.48
C PHE A 47 3.21 -8.44 -17.57
N ASN A 48 2.83 -8.54 -18.85
CA ASN A 48 3.58 -8.08 -20.01
C ASN A 48 3.26 -6.64 -20.45
N GLN A 49 2.06 -6.12 -20.13
CA GLN A 49 1.62 -4.78 -20.57
C GLN A 49 1.66 -3.69 -19.50
N ASN A 50 1.81 -4.04 -18.22
CA ASN A 50 1.78 -3.03 -17.17
C ASN A 50 3.11 -2.21 -17.15
N LYS A 51 3.03 -0.89 -17.36
CA LYS A 51 4.19 0.02 -17.44
C LYS A 51 5.10 -0.08 -16.20
N GLY A 52 4.55 -0.38 -15.03
CA GLY A 52 5.32 -0.63 -13.81
C GLY A 52 6.21 -1.88 -13.91
N ALA A 53 5.66 -3.00 -14.41
CA ALA A 53 6.42 -4.24 -14.60
C ALA A 53 7.54 -4.08 -15.64
N GLN A 54 7.31 -3.29 -16.70
CA GLN A 54 8.35 -2.95 -17.68
C GLN A 54 9.46 -2.06 -17.08
N LEU A 55 9.12 -1.14 -16.18
CA LEU A 55 10.08 -0.25 -15.53
C LEU A 55 10.99 -1.03 -14.58
N VAL A 56 10.43 -2.00 -13.84
CA VAL A 56 11.18 -2.91 -12.97
C VAL A 56 12.04 -3.89 -13.79
N ARG A 57 11.53 -4.47 -14.89
CA ARG A 57 12.31 -5.31 -15.83
C ARG A 57 13.42 -4.53 -16.55
N LYS A 58 13.26 -3.21 -16.73
CA LYS A 58 14.28 -2.35 -17.34
C LYS A 58 15.38 -1.98 -16.34
N LEU A 59 15.04 -1.85 -15.05
CA LEU A 59 15.99 -1.62 -13.97
C LEU A 59 16.74 -2.89 -13.56
N PHE A 60 16.10 -4.06 -13.64
CA PHE A 60 16.69 -5.35 -13.29
C PHE A 60 16.66 -6.33 -14.47
N LYS A 61 17.82 -6.85 -14.90
CA LYS A 61 17.92 -8.00 -15.82
C LYS A 61 17.43 -9.26 -15.09
N VAL A 62 16.11 -9.47 -15.08
CA VAL A 62 15.46 -10.61 -14.43
C VAL A 62 15.37 -11.77 -15.43
N SER A 63 15.76 -12.97 -15.00
CA SER A 63 15.50 -14.22 -15.73
C SER A 63 14.08 -14.70 -15.42
N ASP A 64 13.31 -15.09 -16.44
CA ASP A 64 11.94 -15.64 -16.29
C ASP A 64 11.92 -17.06 -15.68
N GLU A 65 13.08 -17.68 -15.47
CA GLU A 65 13.18 -19.02 -14.88
C GLU A 65 13.24 -19.00 -13.35
N TYR A 66 12.41 -19.86 -12.74
CA TYR A 66 12.43 -20.19 -11.32
C TYR A 66 13.62 -21.12 -11.06
N ASP A 67 14.61 -20.67 -10.30
CA ASP A 67 15.83 -21.45 -10.00
C ASP A 67 15.93 -21.76 -8.49
N GLY A 68 14.85 -22.33 -7.95
CA GLY A 68 14.69 -22.67 -6.53
C GLY A 68 14.80 -21.47 -5.59
N ASP A 69 15.53 -21.65 -4.47
CA ASP A 69 15.71 -20.64 -3.40
C ASP A 69 16.81 -19.60 -3.68
N LYS A 70 17.42 -19.60 -4.87
CA LYS A 70 18.54 -18.70 -5.19
C LYS A 70 18.01 -17.33 -5.61
N PHE A 71 18.51 -16.26 -5.00
CA PHE A 71 18.19 -14.88 -5.40
C PHE A 71 18.88 -14.42 -6.70
N PHE A 72 20.02 -15.04 -7.01
CA PHE A 72 20.79 -14.76 -8.22
C PHE A 72 21.21 -16.07 -8.88
N THR A 73 21.04 -16.14 -10.20
CA THR A 73 21.52 -17.27 -11.02
C THR A 73 22.45 -16.79 -12.13
N ILE A 74 23.20 -17.72 -12.72
CA ILE A 74 24.11 -17.43 -13.84
C ILE A 74 23.46 -17.99 -15.10
N LYS A 75 22.97 -17.11 -15.98
CA LYS A 75 22.41 -17.49 -17.28
C LYS A 75 23.27 -16.88 -18.38
N ASN A 76 23.72 -17.68 -19.34
CA ASN A 76 24.60 -17.27 -20.43
C ASN A 76 25.86 -16.51 -19.95
N GLY A 77 26.50 -16.99 -18.86
CA GLY A 77 27.73 -16.40 -18.31
C GLY A 77 27.55 -15.05 -17.60
N LYS A 78 26.31 -14.56 -17.43
CA LYS A 78 26.01 -13.32 -16.71
C LYS A 78 25.18 -13.62 -15.45
N ARG A 79 25.52 -12.96 -14.34
CA ARG A 79 24.68 -12.97 -13.13
C ARG A 79 23.37 -12.22 -13.42
N VAL A 80 22.25 -12.91 -13.21
CA VAL A 80 20.89 -12.41 -13.39
C VAL A 80 20.08 -12.65 -12.12
N ALA A 81 19.20 -11.72 -11.79
CA ALA A 81 18.31 -11.85 -10.64
C ALA A 81 17.19 -12.85 -10.95
N THR A 82 16.79 -13.65 -9.97
CA THR A 82 15.68 -14.61 -10.11
C THR A 82 14.34 -13.96 -9.83
N LYS A 83 13.25 -14.65 -10.21
CA LYS A 83 11.88 -14.21 -9.93
C LYS A 83 11.61 -14.02 -8.43
N LEU A 84 12.26 -14.80 -7.57
CA LEU A 84 12.11 -14.70 -6.11
C LEU A 84 12.73 -13.40 -5.58
N PHE A 85 13.90 -13.00 -6.09
CA PHE A 85 14.48 -11.69 -5.77
C PHE A 85 13.60 -10.54 -6.26
N LEU A 86 13.01 -10.66 -7.45
CA LEU A 86 12.08 -9.66 -7.97
C LEU A 86 10.86 -9.48 -7.06
N VAL A 87 10.22 -10.57 -6.65
CA VAL A 87 9.05 -10.52 -5.75
C VAL A 87 9.43 -9.92 -4.40
N LEU A 88 10.55 -10.36 -3.81
CA LEU A 88 11.05 -9.80 -2.55
C LEU A 88 11.30 -8.30 -2.66
N ALA A 89 12.00 -7.86 -3.70
CA ALA A 89 12.30 -6.45 -3.93
C ALA A 89 11.02 -5.62 -4.12
N VAL A 90 10.02 -6.14 -4.84
CA VAL A 90 8.73 -5.45 -5.01
C VAL A 90 8.01 -5.31 -3.67
N ILE A 91 8.00 -6.34 -2.83
CA ILE A 91 7.37 -6.27 -1.50
C ILE A 91 8.09 -5.25 -0.62
N GLU A 92 9.42 -5.31 -0.54
CA GLU A 92 10.23 -4.39 0.26
C GLU A 92 10.09 -2.93 -0.19
N PHE A 93 10.09 -2.69 -1.51
CA PHE A 93 9.81 -1.36 -2.07
C PHE A 93 8.39 -0.89 -1.77
N THR A 94 7.42 -1.80 -1.82
CA THR A 94 6.02 -1.49 -1.53
C THR A 94 5.83 -1.12 -0.06
N ASP A 95 6.53 -1.80 0.84
CA ASP A 95 6.52 -1.51 2.27
C ASP A 95 7.16 -0.14 2.58
N LEU A 96 8.27 0.20 1.90
CA LEU A 96 8.87 1.53 1.95
C LEU A 96 7.90 2.62 1.41
N LEU A 97 7.15 2.32 0.35
CA LEU A 97 6.15 3.25 -0.20
C LEU A 97 4.98 3.43 0.76
N PHE A 98 4.51 2.38 1.42
CA PHE A 98 3.49 2.48 2.46
C PHE A 98 3.99 3.19 3.72
N ALA A 99 5.31 3.14 3.99
CA ALA A 99 5.91 3.92 5.05
C ALA A 99 5.71 5.44 4.87
N VAL A 100 5.45 5.93 3.65
CA VAL A 100 5.16 7.35 3.41
C VAL A 100 3.89 7.84 4.14
N ASP A 101 2.90 6.96 4.34
CA ASP A 101 1.68 7.28 5.11
C ASP A 101 1.87 6.98 6.61
N SER A 102 2.52 5.85 6.93
CA SER A 102 2.71 5.46 8.33
C SER A 102 3.76 6.30 9.07
N ILE A 103 4.77 6.84 8.39
CA ILE A 103 5.79 7.70 9.00
C ILE A 103 5.16 8.97 9.60
N PRO A 104 4.40 9.80 8.85
CA PRO A 104 3.69 10.95 9.43
C PRO A 104 2.74 10.56 10.56
N ALA A 105 2.06 9.41 10.44
CA ALA A 105 1.13 8.94 11.46
C ALA A 105 1.83 8.54 12.77
N ILE A 106 2.99 7.88 12.70
CA ILE A 106 3.74 7.48 13.90
C ILE A 106 4.45 8.68 14.52
N PHE A 107 5.01 9.60 13.71
CA PHE A 107 5.56 10.86 14.22
C PHE A 107 4.51 11.73 14.94
N ALA A 108 3.22 11.61 14.59
CA ALA A 108 2.14 12.30 15.30
C ALA A 108 1.89 11.75 16.72
N ILE A 109 2.39 10.55 17.04
CA ILE A 109 2.20 9.87 18.33
C ILE A 109 3.49 9.84 19.16
N SER A 110 4.66 9.77 18.49
CA SER A 110 5.97 9.67 19.13
C SER A 110 7.06 10.31 18.29
N ASP A 111 7.83 11.21 18.90
CA ASP A 111 8.99 11.88 18.27
C ASP A 111 10.33 11.19 18.55
N ASP A 112 10.36 10.11 19.35
CA ASP A 112 11.61 9.40 19.68
C ASP A 112 12.12 8.58 18.48
N PRO A 113 13.24 8.99 17.83
CA PRO A 113 13.76 8.29 16.67
C PRO A 113 14.15 6.85 16.96
N PHE A 114 14.57 6.54 18.20
CA PHE A 114 14.92 5.18 18.58
C PHE A 114 13.71 4.25 18.48
N ILE A 115 12.54 4.68 18.97
CA ILE A 115 11.29 3.90 18.89
C ILE A 115 10.86 3.72 17.42
N LEU A 116 10.98 4.78 16.61
CA LEU A 116 10.63 4.75 15.19
C LEU A 116 11.49 3.75 14.39
N TYR A 117 12.82 3.84 14.55
CA TYR A 117 13.74 2.97 13.81
C TYR A 117 13.66 1.52 14.28
N THR A 118 13.60 1.29 15.59
CA THR A 118 13.53 -0.08 16.13
C THR A 118 12.23 -0.78 15.77
N SER A 119 11.09 -0.07 15.79
CA SER A 119 9.78 -0.60 15.38
C SER A 119 9.76 -1.05 13.92
N ASN A 120 10.23 -0.20 12.99
CA ASN A 120 10.24 -0.52 11.56
C ASN A 120 11.22 -1.67 11.23
N ILE A 121 12.40 -1.70 11.86
CA ILE A 121 13.34 -2.81 11.69
C ILE A 121 12.71 -4.12 12.18
N PHE A 122 12.02 -4.12 13.34
CA PHE A 122 11.32 -5.30 13.84
C PHE A 122 10.20 -5.76 12.90
N ALA A 123 9.44 -4.83 12.32
CA ALA A 123 8.38 -5.16 11.36
C ALA A 123 8.95 -5.91 10.14
N ILE A 124 10.06 -5.42 9.57
CA ILE A 124 10.73 -6.05 8.43
C ILE A 124 11.33 -7.42 8.80
N LEU A 125 11.98 -7.53 9.97
CA LEU A 125 12.58 -8.79 10.43
C LEU A 125 11.54 -9.91 10.63
N GLY A 126 10.30 -9.57 10.97
CA GLY A 126 9.20 -10.52 11.12
C GLY A 126 8.64 -11.09 9.80
N LEU A 127 8.88 -10.42 8.67
CA LEU A 127 8.28 -10.78 7.38
C LEU A 127 8.64 -12.20 6.92
N ARG A 128 9.85 -12.69 7.21
CA ARG A 128 10.28 -14.03 6.80
C ARG A 128 9.44 -15.14 7.44
N ALA A 129 9.12 -15.01 8.72
CA ALA A 129 8.26 -15.96 9.42
C ALA A 129 6.79 -15.81 8.98
N LEU A 130 6.36 -14.57 8.73
CA LEU A 130 5.00 -14.29 8.28
C LEU A 130 4.75 -14.83 6.87
N PHE A 131 5.74 -14.84 5.98
CA PHE A 131 5.57 -15.38 4.62
C PHE A 131 5.16 -16.86 4.63
N PHE A 132 5.80 -17.67 5.47
CA PHE A 132 5.44 -19.09 5.63
C PHE A 132 4.02 -19.27 6.19
N LEU A 133 3.63 -18.39 7.12
CA LEU A 133 2.29 -18.37 7.67
C LEU A 133 1.27 -17.95 6.59
N LEU A 134 1.56 -16.88 5.84
CA LEU A 134 0.70 -16.31 4.81
C LEU A 134 0.45 -17.28 3.66
N ASP A 135 1.45 -18.05 3.23
CA ASP A 135 1.33 -19.06 2.17
C ASP A 135 0.19 -20.05 2.44
N ASN A 136 0.04 -20.47 3.70
CA ASN A 136 -1.04 -21.37 4.15
C ASN A 136 -2.41 -20.68 4.26
N PHE A 137 -2.45 -19.35 4.28
CA PHE A 137 -3.65 -18.53 4.46
C PHE A 137 -3.93 -17.62 3.26
N LEU A 138 -3.27 -17.79 2.12
CA LEU A 138 -3.47 -16.94 0.95
C LEU A 138 -4.94 -16.86 0.52
N TYR A 139 -5.69 -17.96 0.67
CA TYR A 139 -7.13 -18.01 0.38
C TYR A 139 -7.98 -17.09 1.28
N LEU A 140 -7.51 -16.74 2.49
CA LEU A 140 -8.19 -15.82 3.40
C LEU A 140 -8.13 -14.36 2.94
N PHE A 141 -7.32 -14.04 1.94
CA PHE A 141 -7.12 -12.67 1.46
C PHE A 141 -7.81 -12.37 0.13
N SER A 142 -8.57 -13.32 -0.43
CA SER A 142 -9.27 -13.12 -1.72
C SER A 142 -10.20 -11.90 -1.69
N MET A 143 -10.95 -11.72 -0.59
CA MET A 143 -11.84 -10.56 -0.43
C MET A 143 -11.15 -9.32 0.16
N LEU A 144 -9.87 -9.42 0.55
CA LEU A 144 -9.14 -8.31 1.18
C LEU A 144 -8.97 -7.14 0.21
N LYS A 145 -8.85 -7.41 -1.08
CA LYS A 145 -8.78 -6.38 -2.15
C LYS A 145 -9.94 -5.39 -2.09
N TYR A 146 -11.17 -5.89 -1.89
CA TYR A 146 -12.35 -5.04 -1.73
C TYR A 146 -12.32 -4.27 -0.40
N GLY A 147 -11.85 -4.90 0.68
CA GLY A 147 -11.64 -4.23 1.96
C GLY A 147 -10.66 -3.07 1.86
N LEU A 148 -9.52 -3.30 1.22
CA LEU A 148 -8.50 -2.28 0.97
C LEU A 148 -9.02 -1.15 0.08
N ALA A 149 -9.80 -1.45 -0.96
CA ALA A 149 -10.44 -0.44 -1.80
C ALA A 149 -11.35 0.50 -0.98
N ILE A 150 -12.16 -0.07 -0.07
CA ILE A 150 -13.03 0.68 0.84
C ILE A 150 -12.19 1.54 1.79
N ILE A 151 -11.16 0.96 2.41
CA ILE A 151 -10.28 1.65 3.38
C ILE A 151 -9.54 2.81 2.72
N LEU A 152 -8.92 2.60 1.55
CA LEU A 152 -8.20 3.63 0.81
C LEU A 152 -9.12 4.78 0.40
N THR A 153 -10.33 4.45 -0.08
CA THR A 153 -11.33 5.47 -0.41
C THR A 153 -11.76 6.24 0.82
N PHE A 154 -12.02 5.57 1.94
CA PHE A 154 -12.41 6.20 3.21
C PHE A 154 -11.32 7.13 3.76
N ILE A 155 -10.06 6.67 3.82
CA ILE A 155 -8.93 7.47 4.28
C ILE A 155 -8.72 8.66 3.35
N GLY A 156 -8.76 8.45 2.03
CA GLY A 156 -8.60 9.52 1.06
C GLY A 156 -9.68 10.60 1.18
N VAL A 157 -10.94 10.21 1.34
CA VAL A 157 -12.05 11.13 1.60
C VAL A 157 -11.85 11.88 2.92
N LYS A 158 -11.45 11.18 4.00
CA LYS A 158 -11.13 11.80 5.29
C LYS A 158 -10.01 12.85 5.15
N MET A 159 -8.96 12.56 4.40
CA MET A 159 -7.83 13.50 4.18
C MET A 159 -8.25 14.74 3.40
N ILE A 160 -9.14 14.61 2.40
CA ILE A 160 -9.68 15.75 1.65
C ILE A 160 -10.59 16.62 2.53
N ILE A 161 -11.39 15.98 3.40
CA ILE A 161 -12.35 16.66 4.28
C ILE A 161 -11.68 17.20 5.56
N ALA A 162 -10.47 16.73 5.91
CA ALA A 162 -9.73 17.12 7.10
C ALA A 162 -9.67 18.64 7.40
N PRO A 163 -9.58 19.54 6.39
CA PRO A 163 -9.64 20.98 6.64
C PRO A 163 -11.01 21.43 7.21
N PHE A 164 -12.11 20.82 6.79
CA PHE A 164 -13.48 21.22 7.15
C PHE A 164 -14.05 20.45 8.34
N TYR A 165 -13.64 19.20 8.53
CA TYR A 165 -14.16 18.33 9.59
C TYR A 165 -13.06 17.40 10.11
N HIS A 166 -12.82 17.46 11.41
CA HIS A 166 -11.90 16.54 12.09
C HIS A 166 -12.63 15.27 12.50
N VAL A 167 -12.39 14.19 11.76
CA VAL A 167 -12.82 12.85 12.16
C VAL A 167 -11.85 12.34 13.21
N GLU A 168 -12.35 12.08 14.42
CA GLU A 168 -11.56 11.53 15.52
C GLU A 168 -10.90 10.21 15.09
N SER A 169 -9.64 10.05 15.48
CA SER A 169 -8.82 8.90 15.08
C SER A 169 -9.44 7.57 15.55
N ILE A 170 -10.12 7.57 16.70
CA ILE A 170 -10.75 6.36 17.25
C ILE A 170 -11.87 5.83 16.34
N PHE A 171 -12.72 6.70 15.79
CA PHE A 171 -13.79 6.28 14.87
C PHE A 171 -13.21 5.75 13.56
N SER A 172 -12.15 6.39 13.06
CA SER A 172 -11.46 5.92 11.86
C SER A 172 -10.84 4.53 12.07
N LEU A 173 -10.21 4.32 13.23
CA LEU A 173 -9.63 3.03 13.59
C LEU A 173 -10.71 1.93 13.66
N ILE A 174 -11.86 2.21 14.28
CA ILE A 174 -12.96 1.25 14.39
C ILE A 174 -13.50 0.89 13.00
N ILE A 175 -13.69 1.88 12.12
CA ILE A 175 -14.17 1.64 10.74
C ILE A 175 -13.17 0.78 9.97
N ILE A 176 -11.89 1.13 10.02
CA ILE A 176 -10.83 0.39 9.31
C ILE A 176 -10.74 -1.05 9.84
N ALA A 177 -10.71 -1.22 11.16
CA ALA A 177 -10.68 -2.54 11.80
C ALA A 177 -11.93 -3.36 11.45
N GLY A 178 -13.10 -2.74 11.44
CA GLY A 178 -14.36 -3.39 11.07
C GLY A 178 -14.39 -3.84 9.61
N VAL A 179 -13.90 -3.01 8.69
CA VAL A 179 -13.80 -3.37 7.27
C VAL A 179 -12.79 -4.50 7.07
N LEU A 180 -11.60 -4.43 7.69
CA LEU A 180 -10.61 -5.50 7.60
C LEU A 180 -11.12 -6.83 8.13
N LEU A 181 -11.69 -6.83 9.35
CA LEU A 181 -12.27 -8.03 9.95
C LEU A 181 -13.43 -8.56 9.11
N GLY A 182 -14.30 -7.68 8.62
CA GLY A 182 -15.41 -8.04 7.74
C GLY A 182 -14.94 -8.70 6.45
N SER A 183 -13.93 -8.14 5.78
CA SER A 183 -13.35 -8.70 4.57
C SER A 183 -12.71 -10.07 4.80
N VAL A 184 -11.98 -10.24 5.90
CA VAL A 184 -11.38 -11.54 6.26
C VAL A 184 -12.47 -12.57 6.59
N LEU A 185 -13.47 -12.21 7.39
CA LEU A 185 -14.59 -13.10 7.73
C LEU A 185 -15.40 -13.50 6.49
N LEU A 186 -15.68 -12.57 5.59
CA LEU A 186 -16.32 -12.85 4.31
C LEU A 186 -15.46 -13.78 3.45
N SER A 187 -14.15 -13.59 3.44
CA SER A 187 -13.23 -14.50 2.73
C SER A 187 -13.29 -15.91 3.31
N VAL A 188 -13.33 -16.08 4.63
CA VAL A 188 -13.46 -17.40 5.29
C VAL A 188 -14.81 -18.07 4.95
N LEU A 189 -15.90 -17.30 4.95
CA LEU A 189 -17.25 -17.84 4.80
C LEU A 189 -17.63 -18.16 3.35
N PHE A 190 -17.16 -17.36 2.39
CA PHE A 190 -17.59 -17.45 0.99
C PHE A 190 -16.55 -18.12 0.07
N VAL A 191 -15.27 -18.17 0.44
CA VAL A 191 -14.25 -18.89 -0.35
C VAL A 191 -14.28 -20.37 0.04
N LYS A 192 -14.91 -21.17 -0.81
CA LYS A 192 -14.90 -22.63 -0.68
C LYS A 192 -13.48 -23.13 -0.92
N LYS A 193 -12.99 -23.95 0.01
CA LYS A 193 -11.69 -24.64 -0.06
C LYS A 193 -11.68 -25.56 -1.28
N ASP A 194 -11.02 -25.12 -2.35
CA ASP A 194 -10.55 -26.01 -3.43
C ASP A 194 -9.12 -26.45 -3.14
#